data_AF-A0A849S462-F1
#
_entry.id   AF-A0A849S462-F1
#
_cell.length_a   1.000
_cell.length_b   1.000
_cell.length_c   1.000
_cell.angle_alpha   90.00
_cell.angle_beta   90.00
_cell.angle_gamma   90.00
#
_symmetry.space_group_name_H-M   'P 1'
#
loop_
_entity.id
_entity.type
_entity.pdbx_description
1 polymer ?
#
loop_
_entity_poly.entity_id
_entity_poly.type
_entity_poly.pdbx_seq_one_letter_code
_entity_poly.pdbx_strand_id
1 'polypeptide(L)'
;IQDLYNIYKPSKNENILIFSPKRNIESWFHFIEIGDMDVETHKDEKGKLMDYKSKYNYCKPTEFAKKLKEDICLKGLPEHAPSSLHHACNELKRLNN
;
A
#
# COMPACT_ATOMS: atom_id res chain seq x y z
N ILE A 1 15.69 6.86 -11.65
CA ILE A 1 14.28 6.81 -12.15
C ILE A 1 14.26 6.44 -13.63
N GLN A 2 15.04 7.14 -14.48
CA GLN A 2 15.17 6.82 -15.91
C GLN A 2 15.60 5.36 -16.20
N ASP A 3 16.53 4.81 -15.40
CA ASP A 3 17.08 3.47 -15.64
C ASP A 3 16.12 2.33 -15.29
N LEU A 4 15.31 2.50 -14.23
CA LEU A 4 14.29 1.51 -13.85
C LEU A 4 13.13 1.47 -14.85
N TYR A 5 12.79 2.63 -15.43
CA TYR A 5 11.72 2.73 -16.43
C TYR A 5 12.03 1.93 -17.70
N ASN A 6 13.30 1.83 -18.10
CA ASN A 6 13.70 1.08 -19.28
C ASN A 6 13.71 -0.44 -19.05
N ILE A 7 13.98 -0.90 -17.81
CA ILE A 7 14.01 -2.32 -17.45
C ILE A 7 12.60 -2.88 -17.27
N TYR A 8 11.71 -2.10 -16.65
CA TYR A 8 10.31 -2.47 -16.42
C TYR A 8 9.37 -1.73 -17.38
N LYS A 9 9.84 -1.47 -18.61
CA LYS A 9 9.02 -0.79 -19.60
C LYS A 9 7.76 -1.63 -19.81
N PRO A 10 6.58 -1.09 -19.49
CA PRO A 10 5.36 -1.86 -19.60
C PRO A 10 5.16 -2.30 -21.03
N SER A 11 4.60 -3.49 -21.20
CA SER A 11 4.13 -3.88 -22.54
C SER A 11 3.08 -2.85 -23.03
N LYS A 12 2.88 -2.73 -24.35
CA LYS A 12 1.88 -1.79 -24.91
C LYS A 12 0.46 -1.98 -24.33
N ASN A 13 0.18 -3.14 -23.75
CA ASN A 13 -1.13 -3.51 -23.20
C ASN A 13 -1.11 -3.63 -21.66
N GLU A 14 -0.05 -3.18 -21.00
CA GLU A 14 0.09 -3.26 -19.55
C GLU A 14 -0.40 -1.98 -18.87
N ASN A 15 -1.32 -2.15 -17.91
CA ASN A 15 -1.81 -1.07 -17.07
C ASN A 15 -0.93 -0.96 -15.83
N ILE A 16 -0.27 0.19 -15.64
CA ILE A 16 0.44 0.50 -14.39
C ILE A 16 -0.48 1.30 -13.47
N LEU A 17 -0.56 0.89 -12.19
CA LEU A 17 -1.07 1.74 -11.13
C LEU A 17 0.07 2.21 -10.23
N ILE A 18 0.16 3.52 -10.05
CA ILE A 18 1.11 4.13 -9.12
C ILE A 18 0.33 4.53 -7.87
N PHE A 19 0.52 3.78 -6.80
CA PHE A 19 0.04 4.16 -5.48
C PHE A 19 1.09 5.06 -4.83
N SER A 20 0.78 6.35 -4.75
CA SER A 20 1.58 7.31 -3.98
C SER A 20 0.78 7.70 -2.75
N PRO A 21 0.85 6.92 -1.66
CA PRO A 21 0.23 7.34 -0.41
C PRO A 21 0.81 8.70 -0.01
N LYS A 22 -0.02 9.56 0.59
CA LYS A 22 0.44 10.81 1.21
C LYS A 22 1.47 10.54 2.35
N ARG A 23 1.62 9.27 2.75
CA ARG A 23 2.50 8.70 3.77
C ARG A 23 3.43 7.64 3.16
N ASN A 24 4.29 7.02 3.96
CA ASN A 24 5.10 5.91 3.49
C ASN A 24 4.23 4.67 3.19
N ILE A 25 4.65 3.85 2.22
CA ILE A 25 3.93 2.62 1.83
C ILE A 25 3.97 1.57 2.94
N GLU A 26 4.94 1.68 3.85
CA GLU A 26 5.16 0.79 4.98
C GLU A 26 4.04 0.87 6.04
N SER A 27 3.30 1.98 6.10
CA SER A 27 2.06 2.07 6.90
C SER A 27 1.00 1.08 6.41
N TRP A 28 0.89 0.87 5.10
CA TRP A 28 0.03 -0.17 4.55
C TRP A 28 0.58 -1.54 4.87
N PHE A 29 1.90 -1.75 4.80
CA PHE A 29 2.51 -3.01 5.18
C PHE A 29 2.18 -3.37 6.64
N HIS A 30 2.16 -2.38 7.52
CA HIS A 30 1.75 -2.56 8.92
C HIS A 30 0.30 -3.01 9.06
N PHE A 31 -0.62 -2.30 8.42
CA PHE A 31 -2.03 -2.69 8.39
C PHE A 31 -2.20 -4.12 7.82
N ILE A 32 -1.54 -4.44 6.71
CA ILE A 32 -1.65 -5.74 6.03
C ILE A 32 -1.10 -6.88 6.91
N GLU A 33 -0.04 -6.62 7.68
CA GLU A 33 0.61 -7.63 8.52
C GLU A 33 -0.19 -7.93 9.77
N ILE A 34 -0.62 -6.90 10.52
CA ILE A 34 -1.18 -7.07 11.87
C ILE A 34 -2.61 -6.55 12.04
N GLY A 35 -3.20 -5.93 11.01
CA GLY A 35 -4.54 -5.37 11.07
C GLY A 35 -4.65 -4.08 11.89
N ASP A 36 -3.55 -3.34 12.07
CA ASP A 36 -3.56 -2.07 12.81
C ASP A 36 -4.31 -0.99 12.01
N MET A 37 -5.46 -0.58 12.53
CA MET A 37 -6.37 0.36 11.88
C MET A 37 -6.03 1.82 12.21
N ASP A 38 -5.17 2.03 13.19
CA ASP A 38 -4.73 3.34 13.63
C ASP A 38 -3.41 3.76 12.96
N VAL A 39 -2.93 3.06 11.92
CA VAL A 39 -1.66 3.40 11.25
C VAL A 39 -1.57 4.83 10.71
N GLU A 40 -2.71 5.49 10.47
CA GLU A 40 -2.77 6.90 10.04
C GLU A 40 -2.79 7.90 11.22
N THR A 41 -3.06 7.44 12.44
CA THR A 41 -3.32 8.27 13.65
C THR A 41 -2.41 7.95 14.85
N HIS A 42 -1.79 6.77 14.89
CA HIS A 42 -0.93 6.28 15.96
C HIS A 42 0.32 7.16 16.10
N LYS A 43 0.55 7.67 17.30
CA LYS A 43 1.70 8.52 17.66
C LYS A 43 2.65 7.83 18.63
N ASP A 44 3.94 8.12 18.52
CA ASP A 44 4.97 7.75 19.47
C ASP A 44 4.84 8.53 20.80
N GLU A 45 5.71 8.20 21.76
CA GLU A 45 5.81 8.85 23.08
C GLU A 45 6.07 10.37 23.01
N LYS A 46 6.54 10.88 21.87
CA LYS A 46 6.82 12.30 21.62
C LYS A 46 5.67 12.99 20.88
N GLY A 47 4.56 12.30 20.67
CA GLY A 47 3.39 12.80 19.94
C GLY A 47 3.58 12.89 18.44
N LYS A 48 4.66 12.32 17.89
CA LYS A 48 4.90 12.26 16.44
C LYS A 48 4.22 11.01 15.89
N LEU A 49 3.57 11.12 14.73
CA LEU A 49 2.99 9.96 14.07
C LEU A 49 4.05 8.89 13.79
N MET A 50 3.69 7.63 14.04
CA MET A 50 4.56 6.47 13.90
C MET A 50 5.14 6.37 12.49
N ASP A 51 6.43 6.05 12.43
CA ASP A 51 7.15 5.78 11.18
C ASP A 51 7.52 4.29 11.12
N TYR A 52 6.96 3.60 10.12
CA TYR A 52 7.13 2.16 9.94
C TYR A 52 8.34 1.81 9.06
N LYS A 53 9.08 2.80 8.54
CA LYS A 53 10.19 2.57 7.60
C LYS A 53 11.23 1.60 8.15
N SER A 54 11.64 1.77 9.40
CA SER A 54 12.64 0.89 10.03
C SER A 54 12.14 -0.56 10.15
N LYS A 55 10.86 -0.75 10.46
CA LYS A 55 10.23 -2.08 10.59
C LYS A 55 10.21 -2.85 9.26
N TYR A 56 10.02 -2.16 8.14
CA TYR A 56 9.85 -2.78 6.82
C TYR A 56 11.02 -2.54 5.85
N ASN A 57 12.18 -2.10 6.35
CA ASN A 57 13.33 -1.73 5.52
C ASN A 57 13.85 -2.88 4.62
N TYR A 58 13.67 -4.13 5.04
CA TYR A 58 14.09 -5.33 4.30
C TYR A 58 12.92 -6.19 3.84
N CYS A 59 11.71 -5.63 3.86
CA CYS A 59 10.53 -6.36 3.44
C CYS A 59 10.53 -6.57 1.92
N LYS A 60 9.71 -7.50 1.43
CA LYS A 60 9.47 -7.70 0.00
C LYS A 60 8.15 -7.03 -0.38
N PRO A 61 8.15 -5.82 -0.98
CA PRO A 61 6.92 -5.11 -1.30
C PRO A 61 5.95 -5.91 -2.19
N THR A 62 6.48 -6.82 -3.02
CA THR A 62 5.71 -7.70 -3.89
C THR A 62 4.77 -8.62 -3.12
N GLU A 63 5.15 -9.09 -1.93
CA GLU A 63 4.29 -9.94 -1.09
C GLU A 63 3.09 -9.15 -0.55
N PHE A 64 3.32 -7.92 -0.12
CA PHE A 64 2.24 -7.02 0.33
C PHE A 64 1.32 -6.63 -0.83
N ALA A 65 1.89 -6.32 -1.99
CA ALA A 65 1.10 -6.01 -3.20
C ALA A 65 0.23 -7.21 -3.62
N LYS A 66 0.77 -8.43 -3.54
CA LYS A 66 0.03 -9.67 -3.81
C LYS A 66 -1.11 -9.85 -2.82
N LYS A 67 -0.84 -9.76 -1.52
CA LYS A 67 -1.86 -9.87 -0.47
C LYS A 67 -2.93 -8.78 -0.59
N LEU A 68 -2.54 -7.56 -0.94
CA LEU A 68 -3.47 -6.46 -1.19
C LEU A 68 -4.41 -6.77 -2.36
N LYS A 69 -3.87 -7.25 -3.48
CA LYS A 69 -4.65 -7.60 -4.67
C LYS A 69 -5.53 -8.83 -4.48
N GLU A 70 -4.98 -9.91 -3.93
CA GLU A 70 -5.60 -11.24 -3.92
C GLU A 70 -6.50 -11.49 -2.70
N ASP A 71 -6.24 -10.81 -1.58
CA ASP A 71 -7.02 -11.01 -0.35
C ASP A 71 -7.81 -9.77 0.04
N ILE A 72 -7.13 -8.64 0.22
CA ILE A 72 -7.70 -7.50 0.94
C ILE A 72 -8.68 -6.74 0.06
N CYS A 73 -8.26 -6.27 -1.12
CA CYS A 73 -9.14 -5.50 -1.99
C CYS A 73 -10.28 -6.33 -2.59
N LEU A 74 -10.11 -7.65 -2.73
CA LEU A 74 -11.17 -8.54 -3.22
C LEU A 74 -12.24 -8.81 -2.17
N LYS A 75 -11.87 -9.00 -0.90
CA LYS A 75 -12.81 -9.25 0.20
C LYS A 75 -13.48 -7.98 0.72
N GLY A 76 -12.93 -6.82 0.38
CA GLY A 76 -13.37 -5.53 0.89
C GLY A 76 -12.62 -5.15 2.16
N LEU A 77 -12.44 -3.84 2.34
CA LEU A 77 -11.80 -3.27 3.52
C LEU A 77 -12.85 -2.93 4.58
N PRO A 78 -12.55 -3.13 5.87
CA PRO A 78 -13.39 -2.61 6.94
C PRO A 78 -13.43 -1.07 6.89
N GLU A 79 -14.55 -0.46 7.30
CA GLU A 79 -14.80 0.99 7.18
C GLU A 79 -13.72 1.88 7.81
N HIS A 80 -13.07 1.38 8.85
CA HIS A 80 -12.07 2.08 9.64
C HIS A 80 -10.64 1.81 9.12
N ALA A 81 -10.49 1.11 7.98
CA ALA A 81 -9.18 0.89 7.39
C ALA A 81 -8.57 2.21 6.90
N PRO A 82 -7.25 2.24 6.66
CA PRO A 82 -6.59 3.45 6.18
C PRO A 82 -7.30 4.03 4.95
N SER A 83 -7.64 5.31 5.01
CA SER A 83 -8.39 5.99 3.95
C SER A 83 -7.67 5.91 2.59
N SER A 84 -6.34 6.02 2.63
CA SER A 84 -5.47 5.85 1.48
C SER A 84 -5.55 4.45 0.86
N LEU A 85 -5.78 3.41 1.67
CA LEU A 85 -5.91 2.03 1.22
C LEU A 85 -7.30 1.77 0.58
N HIS A 86 -8.36 2.39 1.10
CA HIS A 86 -9.68 2.39 0.43
C HIS A 86 -9.60 2.95 -0.99
N HIS A 87 -8.93 4.10 -1.15
CA HIS A 87 -8.71 4.68 -2.48
C HIS A 87 -7.94 3.72 -3.40
N ALA A 88 -6.90 3.07 -2.88
CA ALA A 88 -6.12 2.12 -3.67
C ALA A 88 -6.95 0.94 -4.16
N CYS A 89 -7.76 0.33 -3.29
CA CYS A 89 -8.64 -0.78 -3.69
C CYS A 89 -9.73 -0.35 -4.68
N ASN A 90 -10.26 0.88 -4.55
CA ASN A 90 -11.24 1.41 -5.50
C ASN A 90 -10.64 1.57 -6.90
N GLU A 91 -9.42 2.11 -7.00
CA GLU A 91 -8.72 2.23 -8.29
C GLU A 91 -8.37 0.86 -8.88
N LEU A 92 -7.96 -0.10 -8.05
CA LEU A 92 -7.72 -1.47 -8.50
C LEU A 92 -8.99 -2.12 -9.06
N LYS A 93 -10.14 -1.92 -8.41
CA LYS A 93 -11.44 -2.40 -8.89
C LYS A 93 -11.83 -1.74 -10.22
N ARG A 94 -11.58 -0.44 -10.38
CA ARG A 94 -11.85 0.29 -11.63
C ARG A 94 -11.08 -0.27 -12.83
N LEU A 95 -9.86 -0.76 -12.64
CA LEU A 95 -9.06 -1.36 -13.72
C LEU A 95 -9.46 -2.78 -14.11
N ASN A 96 -10.04 -3.53 -13.17
CA ASN A 96 -10.43 -4.92 -13.40
C ASN A 96 -11.85 -5.03 -14.00
N ASN A 97 -12.55 -3.90 -14.17
CA ASN A 97 -13.84 -3.77 -14.84
C ASN A 97 -13.65 -3.16 -16.24
#